data_AF-A0A1M5P675-F1
#
_entry.id   AF-A0A1M5P675-F1
#
_cell.length_a   1.000
_cell.length_b   1.000
_cell.length_c   1.000
_cell.angle_alpha   90.00
_cell.angle_beta   90.00
_cell.angle_gamma   90.00
#
_symmetry.space_group_name_H-M   'P 1'
#
loop_
_entity.id
_entity.type
_entity.pdbx_description
1 polymer ?
#
loop_
_entity_poly.entity_id
_entity_poly.type
_entity_poly.pdbx_seq_one_letter_code
_entity_poly.pdbx_strand_id
1 'polypeptide(L)'
;MKKESKNNWPEFDIRNWKHIPVISRRIATEEEARKGIAVFCLQNAGDEHNFFEIELPKMAYLINEETNEKELIVAIQAEESKYGIVIGYRNPKGGNGACLLNELDFLNDLETENVTKKASS
;
A
#
# COMPACT_ATOMS: atom_id res chain seq x y z
N MET A 1 25.57 2.89 22.67
CA MET A 1 25.04 3.37 21.38
C MET A 1 23.53 3.24 21.39
N LYS A 2 22.79 4.34 21.29
CA LYS A 2 21.35 4.27 21.00
C LYS A 2 21.23 3.77 19.55
N LYS A 3 20.61 2.61 19.32
CA LYS A 3 20.20 2.22 17.96
C LYS A 3 19.22 3.29 17.49
N GLU A 4 19.60 4.10 16.52
CA GLU A 4 18.62 4.90 15.78
C GLU A 4 17.61 3.92 15.18
N SER A 5 16.35 4.00 15.62
CA SER A 5 15.27 3.24 15.03
C SER A 5 15.04 3.82 13.63
N LYS A 6 15.57 3.15 12.60
CA LYS A 6 15.30 3.50 11.20
C LYS A 6 13.79 3.43 10.99
N ASN A 7 13.16 4.58 10.72
CA ASN A 7 11.75 4.59 10.34
C ASN A 7 11.64 3.94 8.95
N ASN A 8 11.04 2.75 8.88
CA ASN A 8 10.81 2.03 7.63
C ASN A 8 9.68 2.68 6.80
N TRP A 9 8.87 3.53 7.42
CA TRP A 9 7.66 4.11 6.84
C TRP A 9 7.67 5.65 6.91
N PRO A 10 8.70 6.32 6.38
CA PRO A 10 8.74 7.78 6.38
C PRO A 10 7.65 8.37 5.49
N GLU A 11 7.34 9.63 5.76
CA GLU A 11 6.65 10.51 4.82
C GLU A 11 7.34 10.49 3.46
N PHE A 12 6.56 10.66 2.39
CA PHE A 12 7.09 10.80 1.05
C PHE A 12 6.28 11.82 0.25
N ASP A 13 6.97 12.47 -0.68
CA ASP A 13 6.33 13.33 -1.65
C ASP A 13 5.49 12.49 -2.61
N ILE A 14 4.18 12.74 -2.61
CA ILE A 14 3.22 12.02 -3.46
C ILE A 14 3.63 12.04 -4.94
N ARG A 15 4.37 13.04 -5.42
CA ARG A 15 4.84 13.11 -6.81
C ARG A 15 5.81 11.97 -7.16
N ASN A 16 6.46 11.37 -6.17
CA ASN A 16 7.39 10.26 -6.31
C ASN A 16 6.74 8.87 -6.10
N TRP A 17 5.41 8.80 -6.06
CA TRP A 17 4.67 7.56 -5.77
C TRP A 17 5.07 6.36 -6.65
N LYS A 18 5.42 6.61 -7.92
CA LYS A 18 5.85 5.57 -8.88
C LYS A 18 7.18 4.90 -8.51
N HIS A 19 8.00 5.53 -7.68
CA HIS A 19 9.30 4.99 -7.27
C HIS A 19 9.24 4.19 -5.96
N ILE A 20 8.05 4.07 -5.35
CA ILE A 20 7.89 3.32 -4.12
C ILE A 20 8.09 1.83 -4.42
N PRO A 21 8.93 1.12 -3.63
CA PRO A 21 9.09 -0.32 -3.78
C PRO A 21 7.76 -1.07 -3.63
N VAL A 22 7.57 -2.10 -4.44
CA VAL A 22 6.33 -2.90 -4.45
C VAL A 22 6.61 -4.39 -4.42
N ILE A 23 5.64 -5.15 -3.92
CA ILE A 23 5.54 -6.60 -4.06
C ILE A 23 4.49 -6.88 -5.13
N SER A 24 4.92 -7.32 -6.30
CA SER A 24 4.05 -7.66 -7.43
C SER A 24 4.39 -9.05 -7.95
N ARG A 25 3.36 -9.80 -8.36
CA ARG A 25 3.45 -11.16 -8.93
C ARG A 25 4.17 -12.19 -8.05
N ARG A 26 4.13 -12.00 -6.73
CA ARG A 26 4.67 -12.93 -5.72
C ARG A 26 4.13 -12.59 -4.34
N ILE A 27 4.30 -13.51 -3.40
CA ILE A 27 3.99 -13.34 -1.98
C ILE A 27 5.19 -12.67 -1.29
N ALA A 28 4.92 -11.78 -0.33
CA ALA A 28 5.96 -11.14 0.46
C ALA A 28 6.63 -12.12 1.45
N THR A 29 7.92 -11.90 1.70
CA THR A 29 8.67 -12.61 2.73
C THR A 29 8.69 -11.83 4.05
N GLU A 30 8.95 -12.54 5.15
CA GLU A 30 9.10 -11.90 6.48
C GLU A 30 10.23 -10.87 6.51
N GLU A 31 11.33 -11.13 5.79
CA GLU A 31 12.46 -10.18 5.72
C GLU A 31 12.06 -8.89 5.01
N GLU A 32 11.22 -8.96 3.98
CA GLU A 32 10.71 -7.80 3.25
C GLU A 32 9.75 -6.97 4.10
N ALA A 33 8.89 -7.62 4.89
CA ALA A 33 8.06 -6.94 5.88
C ALA A 33 8.93 -6.22 6.92
N ARG A 34 9.96 -6.90 7.44
CA ARG A 34 10.90 -6.32 8.41
C ARG A 34 11.72 -5.14 7.84
N LYS A 35 12.01 -5.14 6.54
CA LYS A 35 12.73 -4.06 5.83
C LYS A 35 11.82 -2.90 5.38
N GLY A 36 10.50 -3.04 5.51
CA GLY A 36 9.54 -2.05 5.05
C GLY A 36 9.31 -2.01 3.54
N ILE A 37 9.59 -3.12 2.85
CA ILE A 37 9.31 -3.30 1.42
C ILE A 37 7.88 -3.84 1.25
N ALA A 38 7.48 -4.75 2.15
CA ALA A 38 6.12 -5.27 2.25
C ALA A 38 5.46 -4.74 3.54
N VAL A 39 4.14 -4.59 3.52
CA VAL A 39 3.37 -4.18 4.70
C VAL A 39 3.15 -5.37 5.62
N PHE A 40 2.83 -6.53 5.06
CA PHE A 40 2.51 -7.73 5.80
C PHE A 40 3.16 -8.96 5.17
N CYS A 41 3.26 -10.02 5.98
CA CYS A 41 3.60 -11.37 5.56
C CYS A 41 2.58 -12.30 6.22
N LEU A 42 1.64 -12.86 5.45
CA LEU A 42 0.63 -13.75 6.01
C LEU A 42 1.29 -15.10 6.35
N GLN A 43 1.36 -15.43 7.64
CA GLN A 43 1.78 -16.76 8.08
C GLN A 43 0.56 -17.69 8.15
N ASN A 44 0.73 -18.95 7.74
CA ASN A 44 -0.30 -19.98 7.81
C ASN A 44 -1.59 -19.64 7.02
N ALA A 45 -1.48 -18.96 5.89
CA ALA A 45 -2.63 -18.57 5.07
C ALA A 45 -3.32 -19.76 4.35
N GLY A 46 -2.77 -20.97 4.44
CA GLY A 46 -3.29 -22.19 3.83
C GLY A 46 -2.99 -22.28 2.34
N ASP A 47 -3.60 -23.25 1.66
CA ASP A 47 -3.39 -23.49 0.23
C ASP A 47 -4.02 -22.39 -0.67
N GLU A 48 -4.93 -21.59 -0.10
CA GLU A 48 -5.63 -20.48 -0.76
C GLU A 48 -4.91 -19.13 -0.54
N HIS A 49 -3.58 -19.13 -0.61
CA HIS A 49 -2.75 -17.93 -0.49
C HIS A 49 -1.94 -17.74 -1.76
N ASN A 50 -2.29 -16.72 -2.54
CA ASN A 50 -1.64 -16.40 -3.79
C ASN A 50 -1.33 -14.91 -3.87
N PHE A 51 -0.43 -14.53 -4.78
CA PHE A 51 -0.34 -13.14 -5.16
C PHE A 51 -1.60 -12.74 -5.95
N PHE A 52 -2.02 -11.49 -5.82
CA PHE A 52 -3.08 -10.95 -6.66
C PHE A 52 -2.48 -10.04 -7.73
N GLU A 53 -2.80 -10.30 -9.00
CA GLU A 53 -2.27 -9.50 -10.11
C GLU A 53 -3.04 -8.18 -10.26
N ILE A 54 -2.37 -7.09 -9.90
CA ILE A 54 -2.82 -5.72 -10.13
C ILE A 54 -1.62 -4.83 -10.45
N GLU A 55 -1.86 -3.73 -11.15
CA GLU A 55 -0.86 -2.70 -11.38
C GLU A 55 -0.43 -2.07 -10.04
N LEU A 56 0.88 -2.09 -9.75
CA LEU A 56 1.49 -1.52 -8.55
C LEU A 56 2.79 -0.76 -8.93
N PRO A 57 3.12 0.33 -8.23
CA PRO A 57 2.30 0.98 -7.22
C PRO A 57 1.02 1.56 -7.84
N LYS A 58 -0.01 1.86 -7.03
CA LYS A 58 -1.25 2.47 -7.53
C LYS A 58 -1.90 3.37 -6.49
N MET A 59 -2.26 4.59 -6.87
CA MET A 59 -2.97 5.49 -5.96
C MET A 59 -4.42 5.07 -5.80
N ALA A 60 -4.90 5.14 -4.56
CA ALA A 60 -6.30 4.92 -4.21
C ALA A 60 -6.72 5.88 -3.09
N TYR A 61 -8.03 6.05 -2.92
CA TYR A 61 -8.57 6.50 -1.66
C TYR A 61 -9.00 5.28 -0.85
N LEU A 62 -8.47 5.17 0.38
CA LEU A 62 -9.02 4.30 1.40
C LEU A 62 -10.26 4.97 1.98
N ILE A 63 -11.39 4.27 1.93
CA ILE A 63 -12.68 4.77 2.38
C ILE A 63 -12.94 4.23 3.77
N ASN A 64 -13.12 5.12 4.75
CA ASN A 64 -13.65 4.73 6.04
C ASN A 64 -15.17 4.58 5.93
N GLU A 65 -15.69 3.35 6.03
CA GLU A 65 -17.12 3.07 5.84
C GLU A 65 -18.03 3.77 6.87
N GLU A 66 -17.53 4.01 8.08
CA GLU A 66 -18.31 4.62 9.17
C GLU A 66 -18.46 6.15 9.00
N THR A 67 -17.38 6.80 8.54
CA THR A 67 -17.30 8.27 8.48
C THR A 67 -17.40 8.84 7.06
N ASN A 68 -17.27 7.99 6.03
CA ASN A 68 -17.06 8.36 4.63
C ASN A 68 -15.82 9.23 4.38
N GLU A 69 -14.90 9.32 5.35
CA GLU A 69 -13.62 9.98 5.14
C GLU A 69 -12.77 9.21 4.12
N LYS A 70 -12.09 9.96 3.25
CA LYS A 70 -11.20 9.41 2.22
C LYS A 70 -9.77 9.77 2.54
N GLU A 71 -8.94 8.73 2.67
CA GLU A 71 -7.51 8.87 2.89
C GLU A 71 -6.74 8.51 1.61
N LEU A 72 -5.92 9.43 1.10
CA LEU A 72 -5.07 9.15 -0.05
C LEU A 72 -3.94 8.19 0.35
N ILE A 73 -3.86 7.06 -0.35
CA ILE A 73 -2.82 6.04 -0.14
C ILE A 73 -2.18 5.63 -1.46
N VAL A 74 -1.06 4.92 -1.36
CA VAL A 74 -0.43 4.21 -2.48
C VAL A 74 -0.40 2.73 -2.16
N ALA A 75 -1.14 1.92 -2.91
CA ALA A 75 -1.07 0.46 -2.85
C ALA A 75 0.29 -0.01 -3.36
N ILE A 76 0.93 -0.92 -2.61
CA ILE A 76 2.28 -1.44 -2.90
C ILE A 76 2.38 -2.96 -2.83
N GLN A 77 1.35 -3.64 -2.36
CA GLN A 77 1.30 -5.09 -2.21
C GLN A 77 -0.15 -5.56 -2.38
N ALA A 78 -0.36 -6.69 -3.05
CA ALA A 78 -1.67 -7.30 -3.21
C ALA A 78 -1.57 -8.83 -3.14
N GLU A 79 -2.27 -9.44 -2.19
CA GLU A 79 -2.29 -10.88 -1.98
C GLU A 79 -3.73 -11.37 -1.80
N GLU A 80 -4.06 -12.49 -2.44
CA GLU A 80 -5.34 -13.16 -2.29
C GLU A 80 -5.25 -14.17 -1.15
N SER A 81 -6.26 -14.15 -0.29
CA SER A 81 -6.45 -15.10 0.80
C SER A 81 -7.89 -15.61 0.80
N LYS A 82 -8.18 -16.64 1.60
CA LYS A 82 -9.55 -17.10 1.86
C LYS A 82 -10.51 -16.03 2.41
N TYR A 83 -9.99 -14.90 2.92
CA TYR A 83 -10.78 -13.77 3.42
C TYR A 83 -11.00 -12.66 2.37
N GLY A 84 -10.47 -12.85 1.16
CA GLY A 84 -10.48 -11.86 0.09
C GLY A 84 -9.07 -11.35 -0.24
N ILE A 85 -9.03 -10.31 -1.08
CA ILE A 85 -7.81 -9.69 -1.58
C ILE A 85 -7.38 -8.61 -0.58
N VAL A 86 -6.21 -8.82 0.03
CA VAL A 86 -5.60 -7.90 0.99
C VAL A 86 -4.59 -7.01 0.27
N ILE A 87 -4.72 -5.71 0.45
CA ILE A 87 -3.87 -4.68 -0.12
C ILE A 87 -3.01 -4.06 0.98
N GLY A 88 -1.70 -4.09 0.79
CA GLY A 88 -0.76 -3.34 1.62
C GLY A 88 -0.49 -1.98 0.98
N TYR A 89 -0.56 -0.92 1.78
CA TYR A 89 -0.40 0.45 1.29
C TYR A 89 0.56 1.31 2.12
N ARG A 90 0.98 2.43 1.52
CA ARG A 90 1.71 3.54 2.14
C ARG A 90 0.83 4.78 2.21
N ASN A 91 0.90 5.52 3.32
CA ASN A 91 0.32 6.87 3.41
C ASN A 91 1.41 7.93 3.11
N PRO A 92 1.17 8.91 2.23
CA PRO A 92 2.09 10.02 1.94
C PRO A 92 2.55 10.80 3.18
N LYS A 93 1.69 10.91 4.19
CA LYS A 93 1.95 11.48 5.52
C LYS A 93 2.73 10.52 6.44
N GLY A 94 3.30 9.45 5.89
CA GLY A 94 4.07 8.46 6.62
C GLY A 94 3.19 7.35 7.18
N GLY A 95 3.83 6.22 7.51
CA GLY A 95 3.14 5.02 7.93
C GLY A 95 2.73 4.09 6.78
N ASN A 96 2.06 3.01 7.16
CA ASN A 96 1.59 1.94 6.31
C ASN A 96 0.33 1.32 6.93
N GLY A 97 -0.40 0.55 6.14
CA GLY A 97 -1.50 -0.25 6.63
C GLY A 97 -1.93 -1.29 5.59
N ALA A 98 -2.85 -2.14 6.00
CA ALA A 98 -3.48 -3.12 5.14
C ALA A 98 -5.00 -2.96 5.17
N CYS A 99 -5.65 -3.20 4.05
CA CYS A 99 -7.10 -3.17 3.90
C CYS A 99 -7.53 -4.25 2.90
N LEU A 100 -8.83 -4.50 2.81
CA LEU A 100 -9.42 -5.28 1.74
C LEU A 100 -9.54 -4.44 0.47
N LEU A 101 -9.50 -5.10 -0.68
CA LEU A 101 -9.61 -4.45 -2.00
C LEU A 101 -10.91 -3.64 -2.17
N ASN A 102 -12.01 -4.08 -1.56
CA ASN A 102 -13.31 -3.41 -1.63
C ASN A 102 -13.39 -2.12 -0.80
N GLU A 103 -12.42 -1.84 0.05
CA GLU A 103 -12.30 -0.60 0.81
C GLU A 103 -11.59 0.52 0.02
N LEU A 104 -11.14 0.23 -1.21
CA LEU A 104 -10.35 1.13 -2.04
C LEU A 104 -11.10 1.63 -3.28
N ASP A 105 -11.09 2.95 -3.46
CA ASP A 105 -11.39 3.62 -4.73
C ASP A 105 -10.08 3.89 -5.47
N PHE A 106 -9.72 3.07 -6.46
CA PHE A 106 -8.53 3.31 -7.27
C PHE A 106 -8.67 4.51 -8.20
N LEU A 107 -7.64 5.36 -8.22
CA LEU A 107 -7.60 6.53 -9.07
C LEU A 107 -7.27 6.14 -10.51
N ASN A 108 -7.92 6.79 -11.46
CA ASN A 108 -7.51 6.78 -12.87
C ASN A 108 -6.37 7.78 -13.12
N ASP A 109 -5.87 7.82 -14.36
CA ASP A 109 -4.75 8.69 -14.76
C ASP A 109 -5.03 10.18 -14.54
N LEU A 110 -6.24 10.64 -14.83
CA LEU A 110 -6.64 12.05 -14.66
C LEU A 110 -6.70 12.43 -13.18
N GLU A 111 -7.29 11.57 -12.35
CA GLU A 111 -7.35 11.78 -10.89
C GLU A 111 -5.95 11.79 -10.27
N THR A 112 -5.10 10.86 -10.69
CA THR A 112 -3.69 10.75 -10.33
C THR A 112 -2.92 12.03 -10.68
N GLU A 113 -3.10 12.54 -11.90
CA GLU A 113 -2.48 13.77 -12.35
C GLU A 113 -2.96 14.98 -11.53
N ASN A 114 -4.26 15.04 -11.22
CA ASN A 114 -4.82 16.13 -10.41
C ASN A 114 -4.25 16.14 -8.98
N VAL A 115 -4.09 14.96 -8.35
CA VAL A 115 -3.47 14.84 -7.02
C VAL A 115 -2.03 15.34 -7.04
N THR A 116 -1.23 14.91 -8.02
CA THR A 116 0.19 15.28 -8.10
C THR A 116 0.41 16.75 -8.48
N LYS A 117 -0.48 17.35 -9.28
CA LYS A 117 -0.47 18.80 -9.57
C LYS A 117 -0.77 19.64 -8.33
N LYS A 118 -1.79 19.28 -7.54
CA LYS A 118 -2.16 20.01 -6.32
C LYS A 118 -1.02 20.04 -5.29
N ALA A 119 -0.19 19.00 -5.25
CA ALA A 119 0.99 18.95 -4.37
C ALA A 119 2.14 19.90 -4.80
N SER A 120 2.02 20.59 -5.94
CA SER A 120 3.02 21.53 -6.46
C SER A 120 2.64 23.01 -6.26
N SER A 121 1.46 23.27 -5.70
CA SER A 121 0.89 24.61 -5.44
C SER A 121 0.97 24.96 -3.97
#